data_AF-A0ABD3F827-F1
#
_entry.id   AF-A0ABD3F827-F1
#
_cell.length_a   1.000
_cell.length_b   1.000
_cell.length_c   1.000
_cell.angle_alpha   90.00
_cell.angle_beta   90.00
_cell.angle_gamma   90.00
#
_symmetry.space_group_name_H-M   'P 1'
#
loop_
_entity.id
_entity.type
_entity.pdbx_description
1 polymer ?
#
loop_
_entity_poly.entity_id
_entity_poly.type
_entity_poly.pdbx_seq_one_letter_code
_entity_poly.pdbx_strand_id
1 'polypeptide(L)'
;MVTLFCAIVGEQGSAFSVDIDTNKSVDHLKKAIKAEKMYQFPADKLQLFLAKTDGAWLTEKDVKKGVKDTDGLTPLDVVGAPLNLVDLSEEDVRFRLTKDDVKAGKVPVHVLVVVPEQAQPHTKLWLVSGSIENVLNTKGIRCRVYRLAGLRLGCYDPAHRTQDKDVAFWYEDKTLCIHILFKTEEAAWLFENDLREGPLTLGSPFYGQTVITRVTQVKAVSTELQRVLYTDYDPQESDSPQNSMSSISLTTSVSNLDSSTDEFRYQRIEHEKFFLPYGKAESCHLVSRKQTRDHKREFAKYDRDPNNRLALSREMHGYYDGLSVEVPIVNMLPGSVEENRSIGNRHKVEVFVQVIDAQCTDRVFSRLKDGSTKTDDPLVMKTFVHVEDPETFCFCMRWKHDDNKERWRSFFDMTPAVD
;
A
#
# COMPACT_ATOMS: atom_id res chain seq x y z
N MET A 1 -27.84 -48.03 2.58
CA MET A 1 -26.98 -46.82 2.54
C MET A 1 -27.78 -45.75 1.84
N VAL A 2 -27.85 -44.56 2.43
CA VAL A 2 -28.66 -43.44 1.93
C VAL A 2 -27.79 -42.22 1.66
N THR A 3 -28.23 -41.39 0.73
CA THR A 3 -27.66 -40.07 0.49
C THR A 3 -28.52 -39.04 1.21
N LEU A 4 -27.98 -38.41 2.26
CA LEU A 4 -28.62 -37.32 2.97
C LEU A 4 -28.20 -36.00 2.35
N PHE A 5 -29.16 -35.13 2.06
CA PHE A 5 -28.89 -33.73 1.69
C PHE A 5 -28.86 -32.86 2.95
N CYS A 6 -27.75 -32.17 3.14
CA CYS A 6 -27.48 -31.30 4.27
C CYS A 6 -27.34 -29.85 3.81
N ALA A 7 -27.64 -28.89 4.68
CA ALA A 7 -27.37 -27.47 4.43
C ALA A 7 -26.87 -26.77 5.70
N ILE A 8 -26.08 -25.71 5.53
CA ILE A 8 -25.50 -24.94 6.64
C ILE A 8 -26.44 -23.77 6.96
N VAL A 9 -26.82 -23.63 8.22
CA VAL A 9 -27.65 -22.51 8.71
C VAL A 9 -26.85 -21.21 8.59
N GLY A 10 -27.47 -20.16 8.04
CA GLY A 10 -26.83 -18.87 7.82
C GLY A 10 -25.97 -18.73 6.56
N GLU A 11 -25.80 -19.79 5.76
CA GLU A 11 -25.02 -19.77 4.51
C GLU A 11 -25.90 -20.06 3.28
N GLN A 12 -25.99 -19.10 2.35
CA GLN A 12 -26.82 -19.25 1.14
C GLN A 12 -26.22 -20.27 0.17
N GLY A 13 -27.06 -21.17 -0.36
CA GLY A 13 -26.63 -22.14 -1.37
C GLY A 13 -25.68 -23.22 -0.85
N SER A 14 -25.63 -23.43 0.46
CA SER A 14 -24.68 -24.33 1.14
C SER A 14 -25.03 -25.82 1.05
N ALA A 15 -26.04 -26.21 0.25
CA ALA A 15 -26.53 -27.59 0.17
C ALA A 15 -25.45 -28.57 -0.34
N PHE A 16 -25.33 -29.72 0.32
CA PHE A 16 -24.36 -30.76 -0.01
C PHE A 16 -24.91 -32.15 0.35
N SER A 17 -24.34 -33.20 -0.22
CA SER A 17 -24.74 -34.59 0.04
C SER A 17 -23.75 -35.30 0.96
N VAL A 18 -24.26 -36.21 1.79
CA VAL A 18 -23.46 -37.12 2.62
C VAL A 18 -24.03 -38.53 2.50
N ASP A 19 -23.19 -39.49 2.10
CA ASP A 19 -23.57 -40.90 2.05
C ASP A 19 -23.30 -41.59 3.40
N ILE A 20 -24.32 -42.24 3.95
CA ILE A 20 -24.23 -42.90 5.27
C ILE A 20 -25.16 -44.11 5.38
N ASP A 21 -24.79 -45.10 6.20
CA ASP A 21 -25.66 -46.22 6.57
C ASP A 21 -26.64 -45.80 7.66
N THR A 22 -27.94 -46.06 7.47
CA THR A 22 -29.02 -45.64 8.37
C THR A 22 -28.99 -46.33 9.73
N ASN A 23 -28.24 -47.42 9.88
CA ASN A 23 -27.99 -48.07 11.17
C ASN A 23 -26.89 -47.37 11.98
N LYS A 24 -26.16 -46.42 11.39
CA LYS A 24 -25.15 -45.61 12.10
C LYS A 24 -25.82 -44.57 12.97
N SER A 25 -25.08 -44.06 13.94
CA SER A 25 -25.60 -43.07 14.88
C SER A 25 -25.44 -41.63 14.39
N VAL A 26 -26.12 -40.69 15.07
CA VAL A 26 -25.94 -39.25 14.86
C VAL A 26 -24.46 -38.81 14.98
N ASP A 27 -23.67 -39.42 15.89
CA ASP A 27 -22.21 -39.18 15.96
C ASP A 27 -21.48 -39.46 14.64
N HIS A 28 -21.83 -40.57 13.98
CA HIS A 28 -21.23 -40.92 12.70
C HIS A 28 -21.61 -39.92 11.62
N LEU A 29 -22.85 -39.41 11.63
CA LEU A 29 -23.29 -38.36 10.73
C LEU A 29 -22.51 -37.05 10.96
N LYS A 30 -22.30 -36.63 12.22
CA LYS A 30 -21.46 -35.47 12.53
C LYS A 30 -20.03 -35.63 12.00
N LYS A 31 -19.44 -36.83 12.16
CA LYS A 31 -18.10 -37.15 11.63
C LYS A 31 -18.06 -37.12 10.10
N ALA A 32 -19.08 -37.66 9.42
CA ALA A 32 -19.17 -37.65 7.98
C ALA A 32 -19.29 -36.23 7.41
N ILE A 33 -20.16 -35.40 8.01
CA ILE A 33 -20.29 -33.97 7.64
C ILE A 33 -18.97 -33.22 7.84
N LYS A 34 -18.29 -33.45 8.97
CA LYS A 34 -16.99 -32.85 9.25
C LYS A 34 -15.96 -33.21 8.18
N ALA A 35 -15.89 -34.48 7.79
CA ALA A 35 -14.96 -34.96 6.79
C ALA A 35 -15.26 -34.36 5.40
N GLU A 36 -16.54 -34.37 5.00
CA GLU A 36 -17.00 -33.82 3.71
C GLU A 36 -16.68 -32.33 3.56
N LYS A 37 -16.89 -31.55 4.63
CA LYS A 37 -16.60 -30.09 4.64
C LYS A 37 -15.18 -29.75 5.08
N MET A 38 -14.34 -30.75 5.37
CA MET A 38 -12.96 -30.56 5.85
C MET A 38 -12.83 -29.62 7.06
N TYR A 39 -13.81 -29.63 7.96
CA TYR A 39 -13.80 -28.77 9.13
C TYR A 39 -12.65 -29.12 10.08
N GLN A 40 -11.94 -28.09 10.57
CA GLN A 40 -10.76 -28.23 11.42
C GLN A 40 -11.09 -28.34 12.93
N PHE A 41 -12.37 -28.36 13.30
CA PHE A 41 -12.82 -28.46 14.69
C PHE A 41 -13.39 -29.86 15.02
N PRO A 42 -13.53 -30.21 16.32
CA PRO A 42 -14.11 -31.49 16.74
C PRO A 42 -15.57 -31.67 16.29
N ALA A 43 -15.95 -32.87 15.81
CA ALA A 43 -17.26 -33.12 15.21
C ALA A 43 -18.44 -32.93 16.19
N ASP A 44 -18.20 -33.09 17.50
CA ASP A 44 -19.16 -32.85 18.57
C ASP A 44 -19.64 -31.40 18.65
N LYS A 45 -18.89 -30.46 18.06
CA LYS A 45 -19.28 -29.04 18.01
C LYS A 45 -20.37 -28.74 16.98
N LEU A 46 -20.64 -29.65 16.04
CA LEU A 46 -21.78 -29.50 15.13
C LEU A 46 -23.09 -29.74 15.88
N GLN A 47 -24.08 -28.88 15.64
CA GLN A 47 -25.47 -29.15 16.01
C GLN A 47 -26.25 -29.48 14.73
N LEU A 48 -27.06 -30.54 14.80
CA LEU A 48 -27.81 -31.04 13.65
C LEU A 48 -29.30 -30.95 13.98
N PHE A 49 -30.10 -30.59 12.97
CA PHE A 49 -31.55 -30.47 13.07
C PHE A 49 -32.19 -31.16 11.88
N LEU A 50 -33.36 -31.77 12.07
CA LEU A 50 -34.18 -32.23 10.96
C LEU A 50 -34.70 -31.01 10.21
N ALA A 51 -34.45 -30.97 8.91
CA ALA A 51 -34.91 -29.90 8.02
C ALA A 51 -36.38 -30.10 7.64
N LYS A 52 -37.24 -30.38 8.63
CA LYS A 52 -38.64 -30.73 8.45
C LYS A 52 -39.51 -29.77 9.25
N THR A 53 -40.43 -29.08 8.58
CA THR A 53 -41.38 -28.12 9.17
C THR A 53 -42.78 -28.56 8.78
N ASP A 54 -43.69 -28.65 9.76
CA ASP A 54 -45.08 -29.08 9.56
C ASP A 54 -45.23 -30.40 8.76
N GLY A 55 -44.28 -31.32 8.95
CA GLY A 55 -44.26 -32.62 8.28
C GLY A 55 -43.66 -32.63 6.87
N ALA A 56 -43.25 -31.48 6.32
CA ALA A 56 -42.63 -31.35 5.00
C ALA A 56 -41.13 -31.02 5.11
N TRP A 57 -40.32 -31.59 4.23
CA TRP A 57 -38.90 -31.25 4.11
C TRP A 57 -38.72 -29.84 3.52
N LEU A 58 -37.78 -29.08 4.05
CA LEU A 58 -37.27 -27.87 3.40
C LEU A 58 -36.66 -28.22 2.05
N THR A 59 -36.73 -27.33 1.08
CA THR A 59 -36.12 -27.59 -0.24
C THR A 59 -34.86 -26.75 -0.48
N GLU A 60 -34.06 -27.12 -1.47
CA GLU A 60 -32.92 -26.31 -1.90
C GLU A 60 -33.30 -24.86 -2.23
N LYS A 61 -34.51 -24.63 -2.76
CA LYS A 61 -35.04 -23.29 -2.99
C LYS A 61 -35.18 -22.49 -1.70
N ASP A 62 -35.57 -23.13 -0.61
CA ASP A 62 -35.70 -22.48 0.70
C ASP A 62 -34.33 -22.19 1.29
N VAL A 63 -33.37 -23.12 1.16
CA VAL A 63 -31.97 -22.91 1.54
C VAL A 63 -31.31 -21.80 0.72
N LYS A 64 -31.62 -21.66 -0.57
CA LYS A 64 -31.12 -20.56 -1.43
C LYS A 64 -31.64 -19.19 -0.99
N LYS A 65 -32.83 -19.11 -0.39
CA LYS A 65 -33.35 -17.86 0.21
C LYS A 65 -32.69 -17.54 1.55
N GLY A 66 -31.96 -18.50 2.13
CA GLY A 66 -31.31 -18.42 3.42
C GLY A 66 -32.21 -18.87 4.56
N VAL A 67 -31.79 -19.92 5.27
CA VAL A 67 -32.39 -20.35 6.53
C VAL A 67 -31.69 -19.61 7.67
N LYS A 68 -32.42 -18.75 8.38
CA LYS A 68 -31.86 -17.82 9.37
C LYS A 68 -31.76 -18.41 10.78
N ASP A 69 -32.68 -19.29 11.15
CA ASP A 69 -32.75 -19.90 12.47
C ASP A 69 -33.18 -21.38 12.37
N THR A 70 -33.17 -22.07 13.51
CA THR A 70 -33.60 -23.46 13.64
C THR A 70 -34.88 -23.56 14.48
N ASP A 71 -35.65 -22.47 14.58
CA ASP A 71 -36.80 -22.40 15.48
C ASP A 71 -37.91 -23.33 14.98
N GLY A 72 -38.44 -24.16 15.88
CA GLY A 72 -39.46 -25.16 15.56
C GLY A 72 -38.94 -26.43 14.85
N LEU A 73 -37.63 -26.55 14.64
CA LEU A 73 -37.02 -27.76 14.09
C LEU A 73 -36.66 -28.75 15.19
N THR A 74 -36.70 -30.04 14.84
CA THR A 74 -36.34 -31.11 15.79
C THR A 74 -34.81 -31.26 15.85
N PRO A 75 -34.17 -31.05 17.01
CA PRO A 75 -32.75 -31.27 17.17
C PRO A 75 -32.41 -32.76 17.16
N LEU A 76 -31.27 -33.11 16.56
CA LEU A 76 -30.67 -34.44 16.63
C LEU A 76 -29.62 -34.45 17.75
N ASP A 77 -30.08 -34.36 19.00
CA ASP A 77 -29.27 -34.21 20.20
C ASP A 77 -28.80 -35.54 20.81
N VAL A 78 -29.55 -36.63 20.57
CA VAL A 78 -29.19 -37.99 21.02
C VAL A 78 -28.06 -38.55 20.13
N VAL A 79 -26.82 -38.29 20.52
CA VAL A 79 -25.58 -38.66 19.79
C VAL A 79 -25.50 -40.15 19.42
N GLY A 80 -26.02 -41.02 20.29
CA GLY A 80 -26.02 -42.48 20.09
C GLY A 80 -27.20 -43.01 19.28
N ALA A 81 -28.21 -42.19 18.96
CA ALA A 81 -29.40 -42.64 18.27
C ALA A 81 -29.06 -43.08 16.84
N PRO A 82 -29.45 -44.31 16.43
CA PRO A 82 -29.43 -44.73 15.04
C PRO A 82 -30.26 -43.80 14.14
N LEU A 83 -29.78 -43.52 12.92
CA LEU A 83 -30.45 -42.60 11.99
C LEU A 83 -31.87 -43.06 11.59
N ASN A 84 -32.09 -44.37 11.49
CA ASN A 84 -33.40 -44.95 11.23
C ASN A 84 -34.44 -44.76 12.36
N LEU A 85 -34.03 -44.31 13.55
CA LEU A 85 -34.92 -44.01 14.67
C LEU A 85 -35.18 -42.50 14.86
N VAL A 86 -34.61 -41.66 13.99
CA VAL A 86 -34.71 -40.20 14.06
C VAL A 86 -35.17 -39.60 12.73
N ASP A 87 -36.14 -40.24 12.08
CA ASP A 87 -36.74 -39.83 10.80
C ASP A 87 -35.74 -39.65 9.64
N LEU A 88 -34.62 -40.39 9.68
CA LEU A 88 -33.60 -40.45 8.62
C LEU A 88 -33.42 -41.88 8.10
N SER A 89 -34.48 -42.70 8.12
CA SER A 89 -34.47 -44.03 7.50
C SER A 89 -34.53 -43.96 5.97
N GLU A 90 -34.26 -45.08 5.28
CA GLU A 90 -34.37 -45.14 3.81
C GLU A 90 -35.80 -44.90 3.30
N GLU A 91 -36.81 -45.05 4.16
CA GLU A 91 -38.21 -44.79 3.83
C GLU A 91 -38.56 -43.31 4.04
N ASP A 92 -38.05 -42.69 5.11
CA ASP A 92 -38.33 -41.30 5.47
C ASP A 92 -37.72 -40.29 4.49
N VAL A 93 -36.51 -40.59 4.01
CA VAL A 93 -35.77 -39.75 3.06
C VAL A 93 -36.17 -40.02 1.60
N ARG A 94 -37.04 -41.01 1.38
CA ARG A 94 -37.46 -41.40 0.03
C ARG A 94 -38.40 -40.36 -0.55
N PHE A 95 -37.91 -39.59 -1.50
CA PHE A 95 -38.71 -38.62 -2.24
C PHE A 95 -38.71 -38.94 -3.75
N ARG A 96 -39.89 -39.00 -4.36
CA ARG A 96 -40.03 -39.20 -5.81
C ARG A 96 -39.83 -37.88 -6.53
N LEU A 97 -38.63 -37.66 -7.07
CA LEU A 97 -38.33 -36.47 -7.89
C LEU A 97 -38.86 -36.62 -9.31
N THR A 98 -39.60 -35.62 -9.78
CA THR A 98 -39.85 -35.44 -11.21
C THR A 98 -38.81 -34.50 -11.82
N LYS A 99 -38.66 -34.51 -13.16
CA LYS A 99 -37.78 -33.55 -13.85
C LYS A 99 -38.18 -32.10 -13.58
N ASP A 100 -39.45 -31.83 -13.34
CA ASP A 100 -39.96 -30.49 -13.08
C ASP A 100 -39.66 -30.03 -11.64
N ASP A 101 -39.64 -30.96 -10.67
CA ASP A 101 -39.26 -30.65 -9.28
C ASP A 101 -37.77 -30.28 -9.16
N VAL A 102 -36.91 -30.99 -9.90
CA VAL A 102 -35.48 -30.67 -9.97
C VAL A 102 -35.27 -29.28 -10.59
N LYS A 103 -35.94 -28.98 -11.71
CA LYS A 103 -35.89 -27.63 -12.32
C LYS A 103 -36.41 -26.54 -11.40
N ALA A 104 -37.40 -26.85 -10.57
CA ALA A 104 -37.99 -25.91 -9.61
C ALA A 104 -37.18 -25.75 -8.31
N GLY A 105 -36.09 -26.50 -8.11
CA GLY A 105 -35.30 -26.49 -6.87
C GLY A 105 -36.06 -27.08 -5.67
N LYS A 106 -36.99 -27.99 -5.91
CA LYS A 106 -37.81 -28.66 -4.88
C LYS A 106 -37.17 -29.94 -4.33
N VAL A 107 -35.86 -30.09 -4.52
CA VAL A 107 -35.11 -31.21 -3.95
C VAL A 107 -35.09 -31.05 -2.42
N PRO A 108 -35.48 -32.09 -1.66
CA PRO A 108 -35.56 -32.00 -0.21
C PRO A 108 -34.16 -31.94 0.43
N VAL A 109 -34.05 -31.08 1.44
CA VAL A 109 -32.94 -31.03 2.37
C VAL A 109 -33.40 -31.77 3.63
N HIS A 110 -32.56 -32.67 4.12
CA HIS A 110 -32.89 -33.59 5.22
C HIS A 110 -32.35 -33.08 6.56
N VAL A 111 -31.14 -32.49 6.55
CA VAL A 111 -30.44 -32.08 7.78
C VAL A 111 -29.96 -30.64 7.67
N LEU A 112 -30.28 -29.82 8.67
CA LEU A 112 -29.68 -28.50 8.86
C LEU A 112 -28.53 -28.60 9.85
N VAL A 113 -27.40 -28.01 9.47
CA VAL A 113 -26.13 -28.05 10.20
C VAL A 113 -25.86 -26.65 10.74
N VAL A 114 -25.83 -26.53 12.07
CA VAL A 114 -25.33 -25.34 12.75
C VAL A 114 -23.87 -25.58 13.08
N VAL A 115 -23.03 -24.74 12.48
CA VAL A 115 -21.58 -24.71 12.71
C VAL A 115 -21.32 -23.76 13.89
N PRO A 116 -20.45 -24.11 14.85
CA PRO A 116 -20.13 -23.24 15.97
C PRO A 116 -19.63 -21.88 15.47
N GLU A 117 -20.04 -20.79 16.13
CA GLU A 117 -19.72 -19.39 15.78
C GLU A 117 -18.20 -19.13 15.68
N GLN A 118 -17.38 -19.95 16.34
CA GLN A 118 -15.91 -19.91 16.21
C GLN A 118 -15.37 -20.42 14.86
N ALA A 119 -16.23 -20.97 13.99
CA ALA A 119 -15.87 -21.58 12.71
C ALA A 119 -16.75 -21.14 11.53
N GLN A 120 -17.67 -20.19 11.71
CA GLN A 120 -18.07 -19.36 10.58
C GLN A 120 -16.86 -18.48 10.21
N PRO A 121 -16.56 -18.24 8.93
CA PRO A 121 -15.51 -17.30 8.53
C PRO A 121 -15.96 -15.87 8.86
N HIS A 122 -16.03 -15.53 10.14
CA HIS A 122 -15.93 -14.15 10.57
C HIS A 122 -14.54 -13.71 10.16
N THR A 123 -14.48 -12.93 9.09
CA THR A 123 -13.23 -12.27 8.74
C THR A 123 -12.96 -11.34 9.92
N LYS A 124 -11.93 -11.66 10.72
CA LYS A 124 -11.43 -10.74 11.73
C LYS A 124 -10.98 -9.51 10.99
N LEU A 125 -11.63 -8.39 11.22
CA LEU A 125 -11.22 -7.11 10.67
C LEU A 125 -10.57 -6.28 11.76
N TRP A 126 -9.76 -5.35 11.33
CA TRP A 126 -9.05 -4.42 12.18
C TRP A 126 -9.50 -3.02 11.80
N LEU A 127 -10.11 -2.32 12.74
CA LEU A 127 -10.52 -0.95 12.58
C LEU A 127 -9.40 -0.04 13.04
N VAL A 128 -8.98 0.87 12.17
CA VAL A 128 -8.15 2.01 12.55
C VAL A 128 -9.04 3.24 12.63
N SER A 129 -9.22 3.73 13.86
CA SER A 129 -9.92 4.97 14.16
C SER A 129 -8.92 6.02 14.60
N GLY A 130 -9.08 7.27 14.16
CA GLY A 130 -8.18 8.32 14.57
C GLY A 130 -8.64 9.72 14.19
N SER A 131 -7.87 10.70 14.61
CA SER A 131 -8.09 12.10 14.31
C SER A 131 -6.76 12.81 14.05
N ILE A 132 -6.79 13.78 13.14
CA ILE A 132 -5.69 14.71 12.89
C ILE A 132 -6.23 16.11 13.15
N GLU A 133 -5.66 16.83 14.09
CA GLU A 133 -6.13 18.16 14.48
C GLU A 133 -5.56 19.27 13.57
N ASN A 134 -6.20 20.44 13.55
CA ASN A 134 -5.72 21.67 12.88
C ASN A 134 -5.47 21.55 11.36
N VAL A 135 -6.22 20.68 10.68
CA VAL A 135 -5.96 20.28 9.29
C VAL A 135 -6.34 21.35 8.27
N LEU A 136 -7.27 22.26 8.59
CA LEU A 136 -7.78 23.27 7.66
C LEU A 136 -6.76 24.35 7.25
N ASN A 137 -5.60 24.40 7.89
CA ASN A 137 -4.53 25.34 7.53
C ASN A 137 -3.41 24.71 6.68
N THR A 138 -3.43 23.38 6.51
CA THR A 138 -2.34 22.62 5.88
C THR A 138 -2.85 21.87 4.66
N LYS A 139 -2.33 22.22 3.48
CA LYS A 139 -2.72 21.60 2.21
C LYS A 139 -2.24 20.14 2.12
N GLY A 140 -3.08 19.28 1.56
CA GLY A 140 -2.68 17.93 1.14
C GLY A 140 -2.69 16.84 2.22
N ILE A 141 -3.10 17.15 3.45
CA ILE A 141 -3.28 16.15 4.52
C ILE A 141 -4.27 15.07 4.08
N ARG A 142 -5.49 15.45 3.66
CA ARG A 142 -6.52 14.49 3.25
C ARG A 142 -6.10 13.64 2.06
N CYS A 143 -5.48 14.28 1.05
CA CYS A 143 -4.86 13.60 -0.10
C CYS A 143 -3.83 12.54 0.34
N ARG A 144 -2.96 12.88 1.30
CA ARG A 144 -1.97 11.97 1.85
C ARG A 144 -2.61 10.79 2.57
N VAL A 145 -3.64 11.01 3.39
CA VAL A 145 -4.32 9.94 4.13
C VAL A 145 -5.01 8.97 3.17
N TYR A 146 -5.72 9.46 2.13
CA TYR A 146 -6.31 8.60 1.08
C TYR A 146 -5.25 7.73 0.38
N ARG A 147 -4.08 8.30 0.06
CA ARG A 147 -2.98 7.56 -0.55
C ARG A 147 -2.46 6.47 0.37
N LEU A 148 -2.27 6.75 1.66
CA LEU A 148 -1.81 5.77 2.64
C LEU A 148 -2.84 4.63 2.82
N ALA A 149 -4.12 4.97 2.90
CA ALA A 149 -5.19 3.97 3.02
C ALA A 149 -5.21 3.02 1.83
N GLY A 150 -5.11 3.53 0.61
CA GLY A 150 -5.03 2.70 -0.60
C GLY A 150 -3.78 1.82 -0.65
N LEU A 151 -2.61 2.36 -0.26
CA LEU A 151 -1.35 1.61 -0.21
C LEU A 151 -1.38 0.46 0.80
N ARG A 152 -2.08 0.66 1.92
CA ARG A 152 -2.20 -0.32 3.00
C ARG A 152 -3.44 -1.20 2.89
N LEU A 153 -4.12 -1.21 1.74
CA LEU A 153 -5.29 -2.04 1.47
C LEU A 153 -6.48 -1.79 2.41
N GLY A 154 -6.66 -0.53 2.82
CA GLY A 154 -7.80 -0.09 3.63
C GLY A 154 -9.13 -0.27 2.89
N CYS A 155 -10.17 -0.58 3.66
CA CYS A 155 -11.54 -0.77 3.19
C CYS A 155 -12.48 0.17 3.93
N TYR A 156 -13.55 0.58 3.25
CA TYR A 156 -14.65 1.29 3.87
C TYR A 156 -15.37 0.38 4.87
N ASP A 157 -15.93 0.99 5.90
CA ASP A 157 -16.84 0.31 6.82
C ASP A 157 -18.28 0.37 6.26
N PRO A 158 -18.89 -0.78 5.87
CA PRO A 158 -20.26 -0.79 5.37
C PRO A 158 -21.29 -0.28 6.38
N ALA A 159 -20.97 -0.29 7.68
CA ALA A 159 -21.81 0.26 8.73
C ALA A 159 -21.72 1.79 8.82
N HIS A 160 -20.72 2.41 8.19
CA HIS A 160 -20.43 3.84 8.27
C HIS A 160 -20.64 4.53 6.91
N ARG A 161 -21.92 4.76 6.56
CA ARG A 161 -22.35 5.41 5.32
C ARG A 161 -23.09 6.73 5.60
N THR A 162 -22.88 7.71 4.74
CA THR A 162 -23.60 8.99 4.78
C THR A 162 -24.24 9.25 3.42
N GLN A 163 -25.57 9.38 3.36
CA GLN A 163 -26.34 9.71 2.13
C GLN A 163 -25.88 8.89 0.89
N ASP A 164 -25.79 7.57 1.04
CA ASP A 164 -25.37 6.57 0.03
C ASP A 164 -23.88 6.56 -0.39
N LYS A 165 -23.00 7.29 0.31
CA LYS A 165 -21.55 7.17 0.14
C LYS A 165 -20.91 6.49 1.34
N ASP A 166 -19.95 5.62 1.05
CA ASP A 166 -19.08 5.05 2.06
C ASP A 166 -18.10 6.13 2.55
N VAL A 167 -18.00 6.34 3.86
CA VAL A 167 -17.21 7.43 4.43
C VAL A 167 -16.11 6.88 5.34
N ALA A 168 -14.88 6.96 4.85
CA ALA A 168 -13.66 6.63 5.60
C ALA A 168 -13.03 7.86 6.28
N PHE A 169 -13.31 9.06 5.76
CA PHE A 169 -12.73 10.31 6.23
C PHE A 169 -13.74 11.44 6.19
N TRP A 170 -13.89 12.16 7.29
CA TRP A 170 -14.76 13.31 7.40
C TRP A 170 -14.15 14.36 8.31
N TYR A 171 -14.68 15.58 8.27
CA TYR A 171 -14.26 16.65 9.15
C TYR A 171 -15.24 16.84 10.31
N GLU A 172 -14.69 16.98 11.49
CA GLU A 172 -15.37 17.55 12.66
C GLU A 172 -14.63 18.84 13.01
N ASP A 173 -15.27 19.98 12.71
CA ASP A 173 -14.68 21.32 12.81
C ASP A 173 -13.34 21.47 12.06
N LYS A 174 -12.22 21.45 12.80
CA LYS A 174 -10.86 21.62 12.27
C LYS A 174 -10.07 20.30 12.24
N THR A 175 -10.74 19.20 12.55
CA THR A 175 -10.14 17.89 12.78
C THR A 175 -10.59 16.92 11.70
N LEU A 176 -9.63 16.26 11.06
CA LEU A 176 -9.91 15.18 10.11
C LEU A 176 -10.04 13.87 10.88
N CYS A 177 -11.24 13.29 10.88
CA CYS A 177 -11.52 11.99 11.46
C CYS A 177 -11.23 10.88 10.45
N ILE A 178 -10.75 9.74 10.95
CA ILE A 178 -10.31 8.57 10.19
C ILE A 178 -11.05 7.35 10.73
N HIS A 179 -11.65 6.55 9.83
CA HIS A 179 -12.29 5.28 10.16
C HIS A 179 -12.15 4.31 9.00
N ILE A 180 -11.25 3.33 9.12
CA ILE A 180 -10.91 2.40 8.04
C ILE A 180 -10.79 0.97 8.55
N LEU A 181 -11.37 0.02 7.81
CA LEU A 181 -11.24 -1.41 8.08
C LEU A 181 -10.10 -2.05 7.30
N PHE A 182 -9.43 -3.03 7.91
CA PHE A 182 -8.38 -3.82 7.31
C PHE A 182 -8.65 -5.31 7.52
N LYS A 183 -8.31 -6.13 6.51
CA LYS A 183 -8.47 -7.59 6.59
C LYS A 183 -7.38 -8.27 7.44
N THR A 184 -6.24 -7.62 7.61
CA THR A 184 -5.08 -8.15 8.36
C THR A 184 -4.62 -7.17 9.43
N GLU A 185 -4.04 -7.70 10.50
CA GLU A 185 -3.54 -6.92 11.63
C GLU A 185 -2.34 -6.06 11.20
N GLU A 186 -1.46 -6.65 10.39
CA GLU A 186 -0.23 -6.02 9.92
C GLU A 186 -0.53 -4.80 9.05
N ALA A 187 -1.55 -4.87 8.20
CA ALA A 187 -1.93 -3.75 7.34
C ALA A 187 -2.47 -2.57 8.17
N ALA A 188 -3.25 -2.85 9.21
CA ALA A 188 -3.75 -1.83 10.14
C ALA A 188 -2.61 -1.15 10.90
N TRP A 189 -1.67 -1.93 11.44
CA TRP A 189 -0.49 -1.39 12.13
C TRP A 189 0.43 -0.59 11.21
N LEU A 190 0.63 -1.04 9.98
CA LEU A 190 1.45 -0.32 9.01
C LEU A 190 0.81 1.03 8.62
N PHE A 191 -0.51 1.07 8.46
CA PHE A 191 -1.23 2.32 8.23
C PHE A 191 -1.16 3.25 9.44
N GLU A 192 -1.32 2.70 10.65
CA GLU A 192 -1.20 3.46 11.89
C GLU A 192 0.21 4.02 12.10
N ASN A 193 1.25 3.24 11.79
CA ASN A 193 2.64 3.68 11.85
C ASN A 193 2.91 4.82 10.86
N ASP A 194 2.43 4.73 9.61
CA ASP A 194 2.59 5.80 8.62
C ASP A 194 1.93 7.13 9.07
N LEU A 195 0.80 7.03 9.79
CA LEU A 195 0.14 8.21 10.36
C LEU A 195 0.94 8.81 11.52
N ARG A 196 1.57 7.98 12.36
CA ARG A 196 2.35 8.42 13.53
C ARG A 196 3.76 8.91 13.20
N GLU A 197 4.41 8.36 12.19
CA GLU A 197 5.71 8.83 11.69
C GLU A 197 5.58 10.15 10.91
N GLY A 198 4.40 10.39 10.32
CA GLY A 198 4.06 11.58 9.58
C GLY A 198 4.48 12.90 10.24
N PRO A 199 4.06 13.16 11.49
CA PRO A 199 4.46 14.33 12.27
C PRO A 199 5.95 14.53 12.47
N LEU A 200 6.74 13.44 12.44
CA LEU A 200 8.19 13.47 12.66
C LEU A 200 8.98 13.60 11.36
N THR A 201 8.33 13.35 10.21
CA THR A 201 9.00 13.33 8.90
C THR A 201 9.02 14.72 8.28
N LEU A 202 10.20 15.33 8.17
CA LEU A 202 10.38 16.63 7.53
C LEU A 202 9.93 16.58 6.06
N GLY A 203 9.06 17.51 5.64
CA GLY A 203 8.48 17.54 4.29
C GLY A 203 7.20 16.69 4.13
N SER A 204 6.77 15.98 5.17
CA SER A 204 5.44 15.38 5.23
C SER A 204 4.37 16.46 5.42
N PRO A 205 3.18 16.34 4.79
CA PRO A 205 2.03 17.18 5.11
C PRO A 205 1.58 17.08 6.58
N PHE A 206 1.97 16.01 7.26
CA PHE A 206 1.65 15.79 8.67
C PHE A 206 2.66 16.41 9.63
N TYR A 207 3.79 16.96 9.13
CA TYR A 207 4.87 17.48 9.97
C TYR A 207 4.35 18.53 10.96
N GLY A 208 4.61 18.30 12.25
CA GLY A 208 4.13 19.16 13.34
C GLY A 208 2.62 19.09 13.64
N GLN A 209 1.87 18.16 13.03
CA GLN A 209 0.44 17.95 13.32
C GLN A 209 0.26 17.00 14.51
N THR A 210 -0.80 17.22 15.28
CA THR A 210 -1.24 16.29 16.33
C THR A 210 -2.06 15.17 15.68
N VAL A 211 -1.54 13.94 15.73
CA VAL A 211 -2.20 12.75 15.20
C VAL A 211 -2.51 11.79 16.34
N ILE A 212 -3.78 11.42 16.48
CA ILE A 212 -4.25 10.46 17.48
C ILE A 212 -4.85 9.27 16.74
N THR A 213 -4.34 8.07 16.97
CA THR A 213 -4.80 6.85 16.32
C THR A 213 -4.95 5.71 17.31
N ARG A 214 -5.91 4.83 17.03
CA ARG A 214 -6.18 3.60 17.76
C ARG A 214 -6.53 2.48 16.78
N VAL A 215 -5.94 1.31 17.01
CA VAL A 215 -6.26 0.07 16.31
C VAL A 215 -7.12 -0.81 17.21
N THR A 216 -8.26 -1.29 16.72
CA THR A 216 -9.15 -2.20 17.43
C THR A 216 -9.54 -3.37 16.55
N GLN A 217 -9.67 -4.57 17.15
CA GLN A 217 -10.21 -5.73 16.45
C GLN A 217 -11.75 -5.64 16.43
N VAL A 218 -12.34 -5.84 15.26
CA VAL A 218 -13.80 -5.84 15.07
C VAL A 218 -14.26 -7.14 14.41
N LYS A 219 -15.42 -7.65 14.84
CA LYS A 219 -16.06 -8.81 14.24
C LYS A 219 -16.94 -8.35 13.11
N ALA A 220 -16.73 -8.86 11.90
CA ALA A 220 -17.60 -8.58 10.76
C ALA A 220 -18.36 -9.83 10.32
N VAL A 221 -19.62 -9.63 9.94
CA VAL A 221 -20.42 -10.59 9.16
C VAL A 221 -19.89 -10.55 7.73
N SER A 222 -19.87 -11.69 7.03
CA SER A 222 -19.37 -11.81 5.65
C SER A 222 -20.05 -10.82 4.70
N THR A 223 -19.48 -9.62 4.57
CA THR A 223 -19.91 -8.57 3.64
C THR A 223 -18.80 -8.29 2.63
N GLU A 224 -19.21 -7.93 1.42
CA GLU A 224 -18.29 -7.52 0.36
C GLU A 224 -17.71 -6.14 0.72
N LEU A 225 -16.47 -6.12 1.19
CA LEU A 225 -15.78 -4.87 1.57
C LEU A 225 -15.29 -4.12 0.33
N GLN A 226 -15.66 -2.85 0.23
CA GLN A 226 -15.14 -1.95 -0.80
C GLN A 226 -13.80 -1.36 -0.36
N ARG A 227 -12.80 -1.36 -1.26
CA ARG A 227 -11.48 -0.76 -0.98
C ARG A 227 -11.56 0.75 -1.02
N VAL A 228 -10.81 1.39 -0.12
CA VAL A 228 -10.47 2.80 -0.21
C VAL A 228 -9.34 2.94 -1.22
N LEU A 229 -9.59 3.66 -2.31
CA LEU A 229 -8.62 3.93 -3.35
C LEU A 229 -8.26 5.41 -3.37
N TYR A 230 -7.07 5.71 -3.87
CA TYR A 230 -6.67 7.10 -4.08
C TYR A 230 -7.59 7.82 -5.07
N THR A 231 -8.20 7.10 -6.02
CA THR A 231 -9.19 7.63 -6.97
C THR A 231 -10.48 8.10 -6.30
N ASP A 232 -10.74 7.67 -5.07
CA ASP A 232 -11.93 8.04 -4.31
C ASP A 232 -11.77 9.42 -3.65
N TYR A 233 -10.54 9.97 -3.66
CA TYR A 233 -10.27 11.34 -3.26
C TYR A 233 -10.76 12.32 -4.33
N ASP A 234 -11.75 13.15 -3.98
CA ASP A 234 -12.18 14.28 -4.78
C ASP A 234 -11.44 15.56 -4.36
N PRO A 235 -10.56 16.13 -5.22
CA PRO A 235 -9.89 17.38 -4.92
C PRO A 235 -10.82 18.59 -4.85
N GLN A 236 -12.04 18.52 -5.41
CA GLN A 236 -13.00 19.64 -5.44
C GLN A 236 -13.93 19.67 -4.23
N GLU A 237 -13.87 18.67 -3.34
CA GLU A 237 -14.67 18.64 -2.12
C GLU A 237 -14.23 19.76 -1.15
N SER A 238 -15.20 20.57 -0.69
CA SER A 238 -14.98 21.89 -0.06
C SER A 238 -14.27 21.88 1.30
N ASP A 239 -14.19 20.72 1.93
CA ASP A 239 -13.93 20.63 3.38
C ASP A 239 -12.44 20.57 3.72
N SER A 240 -11.56 20.59 2.72
CA SER A 240 -10.11 20.58 2.91
C SER A 240 -9.44 21.61 1.99
N PRO A 241 -8.42 22.34 2.45
CA PRO A 241 -7.53 23.06 1.55
C PRO A 241 -7.00 22.06 0.54
N GLN A 242 -7.39 22.25 -0.73
CA GLN A 242 -7.00 21.35 -1.81
C GLN A 242 -5.50 21.10 -1.70
N ASN A 243 -5.07 19.88 -2.05
CA ASN A 243 -3.75 19.78 -2.62
C ASN A 243 -3.81 20.54 -3.95
N SER A 244 -3.81 21.87 -3.88
CA SER A 244 -3.43 22.66 -5.00
C SER A 244 -2.12 22.01 -5.39
N MET A 245 -1.93 21.73 -6.68
CA MET A 245 -0.60 21.93 -7.24
C MET A 245 -0.28 23.43 -7.07
N SER A 246 -0.19 23.91 -5.82
CA SER A 246 0.89 24.74 -5.37
C SER A 246 2.04 24.03 -6.01
N SER A 247 2.54 24.61 -7.10
CA SER A 247 3.96 24.62 -7.40
C SER A 247 4.61 24.41 -6.07
N ILE A 248 5.07 23.18 -5.82
CA ILE A 248 5.68 22.91 -4.54
C ILE A 248 6.73 24.00 -4.52
N SER A 249 6.56 24.98 -3.64
CA SER A 249 7.69 25.79 -3.21
C SER A 249 8.46 24.81 -2.36
N LEU A 250 9.04 23.82 -3.06
CA LEU A 250 10.29 23.24 -2.70
C LEU A 250 11.12 24.50 -2.59
N THR A 251 11.42 24.86 -1.36
CA THR A 251 12.47 25.81 -1.09
C THR A 251 13.82 25.31 -1.62
N THR A 252 13.85 24.16 -2.30
CA THR A 252 14.79 23.78 -3.35
C THR A 252 14.11 23.74 -4.73
N SER A 253 14.36 24.74 -5.57
CA SER A 253 13.90 24.87 -6.95
C SER A 253 14.10 23.61 -7.83
N VAL A 254 13.27 22.57 -7.73
CA VAL A 254 13.37 21.40 -8.61
C VAL A 254 12.58 21.67 -9.89
N SER A 255 13.22 22.35 -10.84
CA SER A 255 12.72 22.49 -12.21
C SER A 255 12.89 21.16 -12.93
N ASN A 256 11.80 20.56 -13.42
CA ASN A 256 11.87 19.39 -14.28
C ASN A 256 12.33 19.82 -15.69
N LEU A 257 13.25 19.06 -16.28
CA LEU A 257 13.78 19.26 -17.62
C LEU A 257 13.15 18.24 -18.58
N ASP A 258 12.77 18.72 -19.76
CA ASP A 258 12.35 17.88 -20.87
C ASP A 258 13.57 17.27 -21.59
N SER A 259 13.41 16.11 -22.22
CA SER A 259 14.46 15.46 -23.03
C SER A 259 15.01 16.33 -24.18
N SER A 260 14.24 17.32 -24.61
CA SER A 260 14.62 18.27 -25.66
C SER A 260 15.48 19.44 -25.17
N THR A 261 15.64 19.66 -23.86
CA THR A 261 16.41 20.79 -23.37
C THR A 261 17.92 20.56 -23.48
N ASP A 262 18.64 21.66 -23.64
CA ASP A 262 20.09 21.68 -23.76
C ASP A 262 20.77 21.14 -22.49
N GLU A 263 20.24 21.44 -21.31
CA GLU A 263 20.75 20.94 -20.03
C GLU A 263 20.64 19.41 -19.97
N PHE A 264 19.54 18.82 -20.43
CA PHE A 264 19.38 17.37 -20.46
C PHE A 264 20.34 16.71 -21.46
N ARG A 265 20.51 17.31 -22.64
CA ARG A 265 21.35 16.74 -23.71
C ARG A 265 22.84 16.83 -23.38
N TYR A 266 23.27 17.95 -22.79
CA TYR A 266 24.68 18.28 -22.68
C TYR A 266 25.20 18.23 -21.23
N GLN A 267 24.37 18.50 -20.23
CA GLN A 267 24.74 18.64 -18.81
C GLN A 267 24.21 17.49 -17.93
N ARG A 268 24.04 16.31 -18.54
CA ARG A 268 23.61 15.06 -17.89
C ARG A 268 24.77 14.09 -17.74
N ILE A 269 24.85 13.43 -16.58
CA ILE A 269 25.87 12.42 -16.29
C ILE A 269 25.34 10.98 -16.35
N GLU A 270 24.05 10.78 -16.19
CA GLU A 270 23.41 9.46 -16.20
C GLU A 270 23.03 9.00 -17.61
N HIS A 271 22.82 7.71 -17.81
CA HIS A 271 22.36 7.12 -19.07
C HIS A 271 20.87 7.42 -19.35
N GLU A 272 20.47 7.49 -20.63
CA GLU A 272 19.14 7.99 -21.03
C GLU A 272 18.00 7.07 -20.61
N LYS A 273 18.30 5.77 -20.54
CA LYS A 273 17.42 4.71 -20.03
C LYS A 273 16.82 4.97 -18.64
N PHE A 274 17.44 5.81 -17.81
CA PHE A 274 16.91 6.15 -16.48
C PHE A 274 15.87 7.27 -16.51
N PHE A 275 15.67 7.90 -17.68
CA PHE A 275 14.71 8.97 -17.89
C PHE A 275 13.63 8.54 -18.87
N LEU A 276 13.93 7.79 -19.93
CA LEU A 276 12.92 7.46 -20.94
C LEU A 276 12.26 6.08 -20.71
N PRO A 277 10.97 5.93 -21.06
CA PRO A 277 10.07 6.93 -21.64
C PRO A 277 9.24 7.74 -20.62
N TYR A 278 9.30 7.40 -19.32
CA TYR A 278 8.36 7.92 -18.31
C TYR A 278 9.00 8.74 -17.17
N GLY A 279 10.33 8.73 -17.06
CA GLY A 279 11.08 9.52 -16.07
C GLY A 279 11.28 10.96 -16.52
N LYS A 280 11.44 11.86 -15.54
CA LYS A 280 11.79 13.27 -15.77
C LYS A 280 13.17 13.55 -15.18
N ALA A 281 13.95 14.38 -15.87
CA ALA A 281 15.18 14.89 -15.30
C ALA A 281 14.88 16.10 -14.41
N GLU A 282 15.58 16.18 -13.29
CA GLU A 282 15.55 17.30 -12.37
C GLU A 282 16.76 18.21 -12.65
N SER A 283 16.51 19.51 -12.65
CA SER A 283 17.54 20.56 -12.75
C SER A 283 18.16 20.78 -11.37
N CYS A 284 19.24 20.05 -11.10
CA CYS A 284 20.01 20.17 -9.87
C CYS A 284 20.86 21.44 -9.90
N HIS A 285 20.78 22.25 -8.85
CA HIS A 285 21.62 23.45 -8.71
C HIS A 285 22.92 23.05 -8.01
N LEU A 286 24.07 23.39 -8.60
CA LEU A 286 25.36 23.14 -7.95
C LEU A 286 25.53 24.08 -6.76
N VAL A 287 25.39 25.39 -6.97
CA VAL A 287 25.35 26.38 -5.90
C VAL A 287 23.90 26.61 -5.50
N SER A 288 23.57 26.23 -4.26
CA SER A 288 22.21 26.34 -3.72
C SER A 288 21.94 27.73 -3.11
N ARG A 289 20.65 28.08 -2.99
CA ARG A 289 20.23 29.26 -2.23
C ARG A 289 20.34 28.97 -0.72
N LYS A 290 21.51 29.16 -0.10
CA LYS A 290 21.55 29.23 1.37
C LYS A 290 20.80 30.48 1.86
N GLN A 291 20.16 30.37 3.02
CA GLN A 291 19.24 31.41 3.54
C GLN A 291 19.94 32.66 4.09
N THR A 292 21.26 32.65 4.23
CA THR A 292 22.03 33.77 4.78
C THR A 292 22.07 34.97 3.82
N ARG A 293 22.00 36.19 4.38
CA ARG A 293 21.91 37.43 3.60
C ARG A 293 23.14 37.67 2.72
N ASP A 294 24.32 37.29 3.20
CA ASP A 294 25.59 37.48 2.50
C ASP A 294 25.76 36.48 1.35
N HIS A 295 25.32 35.24 1.55
CA HIS A 295 25.33 34.23 0.49
C HIS A 295 24.39 34.58 -0.67
N LYS A 296 23.22 35.16 -0.36
CA LYS A 296 22.32 35.68 -1.40
C LYS A 296 22.95 36.83 -2.19
N ARG A 297 23.83 37.63 -1.60
CA ARG A 297 24.52 38.73 -2.32
C ARG A 297 25.62 38.20 -3.24
N GLU A 298 26.39 37.22 -2.78
CA GLU A 298 27.56 36.72 -3.51
C GLU A 298 27.20 35.74 -4.65
N PHE A 299 26.22 34.86 -4.42
CA PHE A 299 25.93 33.73 -5.33
C PHE A 299 24.63 33.87 -6.13
N ALA A 300 23.83 34.93 -5.92
CA ALA A 300 22.61 35.15 -6.71
C ALA A 300 22.86 35.28 -8.21
N LYS A 301 24.07 35.70 -8.63
CA LYS A 301 24.45 35.76 -10.05
C LYS A 301 24.36 34.40 -10.76
N TYR A 302 24.59 33.30 -10.04
CA TYR A 302 24.56 31.94 -10.60
C TYR A 302 23.16 31.31 -10.55
N ASP A 303 22.18 31.96 -9.93
CA ASP A 303 20.83 31.41 -9.71
C ASP A 303 20.06 31.23 -11.03
N ARG A 304 20.41 31.94 -12.10
CA ARG A 304 19.82 31.77 -13.44
C ARG A 304 20.81 31.27 -14.48
N ASP A 305 22.03 30.94 -14.05
CA ASP A 305 23.09 30.52 -14.96
C ASP A 305 22.92 29.03 -15.31
N PRO A 306 22.82 28.67 -16.60
CA PRO A 306 22.71 27.27 -17.02
C PRO A 306 23.96 26.46 -16.68
N ASN A 307 25.13 27.07 -16.49
CA ASN A 307 26.38 26.42 -16.06
C ASN A 307 26.39 26.13 -14.56
N ASN A 308 25.40 26.60 -13.80
CA ASN A 308 25.18 26.22 -12.40
C ASN A 308 24.17 25.06 -12.29
N ARG A 309 23.98 24.28 -13.36
CA ARG A 309 22.98 23.20 -13.41
C ARG A 309 23.54 21.86 -13.86
N LEU A 310 22.99 20.80 -13.29
CA LEU A 310 23.11 19.44 -13.81
C LEU A 310 21.73 18.85 -14.02
N ALA A 311 21.57 18.08 -15.10
CA ALA A 311 20.38 17.29 -15.33
C ALA A 311 20.56 15.90 -14.69
N LEU A 312 19.86 15.65 -13.57
CA LEU A 312 19.96 14.42 -12.78
C LEU A 312 18.60 13.76 -12.64
N SER A 313 18.54 12.44 -12.50
CA SER A 313 17.33 11.72 -12.11
C SER A 313 16.98 12.03 -10.65
N ARG A 314 15.71 11.82 -10.26
CA ARG A 314 15.26 11.99 -8.87
C ARG A 314 16.17 11.28 -7.86
N GLU A 315 16.58 10.06 -8.19
CA GLU A 315 17.44 9.25 -7.32
C GLU A 315 18.85 9.84 -7.25
N MET A 316 19.46 10.21 -8.38
CA MET A 316 20.83 10.76 -8.39
C MET A 316 20.89 12.13 -7.72
N HIS A 317 19.87 12.96 -7.94
CA HIS A 317 19.73 14.23 -7.24
C HIS A 317 19.58 14.00 -5.73
N GLY A 318 18.77 13.02 -5.33
CA GLY A 318 18.64 12.60 -3.93
C GLY A 318 19.96 12.12 -3.32
N TYR A 319 20.77 11.38 -4.07
CA TYR A 319 22.09 10.91 -3.65
C TYR A 319 23.11 12.05 -3.51
N TYR A 320 23.01 13.06 -4.37
CA TYR A 320 23.95 14.19 -4.40
C TYR A 320 23.63 15.28 -3.38
N ASP A 321 22.34 15.50 -3.08
CA ASP A 321 21.90 16.47 -2.07
C ASP A 321 21.64 15.84 -0.70
N GLY A 322 21.61 14.51 -0.60
CA GLY A 322 21.21 13.80 0.62
C GLY A 322 19.75 14.07 0.97
N LEU A 323 18.85 14.08 -0.02
CA LEU A 323 17.42 14.38 0.19
C LEU A 323 16.64 13.20 0.77
N SER A 324 17.19 11.99 0.69
CA SER A 324 16.52 10.74 1.08
C SER A 324 17.37 9.86 1.99
N VAL A 325 18.51 10.37 2.45
CA VAL A 325 19.53 9.69 3.25
C VAL A 325 20.21 10.72 4.17
N GLU A 326 20.77 10.29 5.30
CA GLU A 326 21.33 11.18 6.33
C GLU A 326 22.48 12.06 5.81
N VAL A 327 23.23 11.56 4.83
CA VAL A 327 24.38 12.23 4.23
C VAL A 327 24.37 12.01 2.71
N PRO A 328 24.82 12.97 1.88
CA PRO A 328 24.99 12.73 0.44
C PRO A 328 25.88 11.51 0.22
N ILE A 329 25.46 10.57 -0.62
CA ILE A 329 26.29 9.38 -0.92
C ILE A 329 27.14 9.58 -2.18
N VAL A 330 26.85 10.62 -2.95
CA VAL A 330 27.61 11.04 -4.13
C VAL A 330 28.21 12.42 -3.89
N ASN A 331 29.46 12.60 -4.30
CA ASN A 331 30.09 13.90 -4.43
C ASN A 331 30.78 14.01 -5.80
N MET A 332 30.93 15.23 -6.34
CA MET A 332 31.41 15.42 -7.71
C MET A 332 32.50 16.49 -7.77
N LEU A 333 33.56 16.23 -8.52
CA LEU A 333 34.68 17.16 -8.73
C LEU A 333 34.89 17.45 -10.22
N PRO A 334 35.13 18.71 -10.62
CA PRO A 334 35.49 19.00 -11.99
C PRO A 334 36.93 18.57 -12.27
N GLY A 335 37.14 17.95 -13.44
CA GLY A 335 38.43 17.52 -13.96
C GLY A 335 38.98 18.46 -15.03
N SER A 336 39.67 17.89 -16.03
CA SER A 336 40.22 18.68 -17.13
C SER A 336 39.12 19.23 -18.03
N VAL A 337 39.35 20.43 -18.57
CA VAL A 337 38.50 21.08 -19.57
C VAL A 337 39.18 20.96 -20.93
N GLU A 338 38.45 20.54 -21.96
CA GLU A 338 38.98 20.55 -23.33
C GLU A 338 39.17 21.99 -23.81
N GLU A 339 40.40 22.32 -24.27
CA GLU A 339 40.75 23.66 -24.77
C GLU A 339 39.88 24.10 -25.96
N ASN A 340 39.53 23.13 -26.83
CA ASN A 340 38.70 23.37 -28.00
C ASN A 340 37.22 23.10 -27.69
N ARG A 341 36.34 23.85 -28.35
CA ARG A 341 34.89 23.64 -28.29
C ARG A 341 34.54 22.30 -28.94
N SER A 342 33.94 21.40 -28.18
CA SER A 342 33.67 20.04 -28.62
C SER A 342 32.31 19.93 -29.34
N ILE A 343 31.29 20.65 -28.86
CA ILE A 343 29.93 20.63 -29.42
C ILE A 343 29.36 22.05 -29.50
N GLY A 344 29.25 22.60 -30.71
CA GLY A 344 28.72 23.95 -30.93
C GLY A 344 29.56 25.01 -30.19
N ASN A 345 28.92 25.73 -29.26
CA ASN A 345 29.55 26.72 -28.38
C ASN A 345 30.01 26.14 -27.03
N ARG A 346 29.88 24.83 -26.81
CA ARG A 346 30.15 24.17 -25.52
C ARG A 346 31.50 23.49 -25.49
N HIS A 347 32.14 23.56 -24.34
CA HIS A 347 33.37 22.86 -24.00
C HIS A 347 33.05 21.61 -23.18
N LYS A 348 33.79 20.53 -23.44
CA LYS A 348 33.68 19.33 -22.63
C LYS A 348 34.47 19.49 -21.34
N VAL A 349 33.83 19.19 -20.21
CA VAL A 349 34.40 19.22 -18.88
C VAL A 349 34.32 17.81 -18.31
N GLU A 350 35.45 17.26 -17.87
CA GLU A 350 35.47 16.00 -17.15
C GLU A 350 34.87 16.17 -15.74
N VAL A 351 34.16 15.16 -15.26
CA VAL A 351 33.54 15.14 -13.94
C VAL A 351 33.92 13.83 -13.24
N PHE A 352 34.56 13.95 -12.08
CA PHE A 352 34.85 12.83 -11.20
C PHE A 352 33.69 12.65 -10.23
N VAL A 353 32.98 11.54 -10.35
CA VAL A 353 31.88 11.14 -9.47
C VAL A 353 32.43 10.21 -8.40
N GLN A 354 32.49 10.71 -7.17
CA GLN A 354 32.95 9.99 -5.99
C GLN A 354 31.76 9.47 -5.18
N VAL A 355 31.84 8.23 -4.71
CA VAL A 355 30.87 7.66 -3.76
C VAL A 355 31.42 7.63 -2.34
N ILE A 356 30.53 7.65 -1.35
CA ILE A 356 30.90 7.64 0.06
C ILE A 356 31.52 6.30 0.52
N ASP A 357 31.04 5.17 -0.02
CA ASP A 357 31.48 3.83 0.34
C ASP A 357 31.41 2.84 -0.84
N ALA A 358 32.01 1.67 -0.66
CA ALA A 358 32.05 0.62 -1.67
C ALA A 358 30.66 0.01 -1.99
N GLN A 359 29.71 0.04 -1.06
CA GLN A 359 28.36 -0.52 -1.26
C GLN A 359 27.51 0.38 -2.18
N CYS A 360 27.82 1.67 -2.25
CA CYS A 360 27.16 2.64 -3.11
C CYS A 360 27.65 2.57 -4.57
N THR A 361 28.79 1.92 -4.85
CA THR A 361 29.41 1.90 -6.18
C THR A 361 28.45 1.40 -7.26
N ASP A 362 27.88 0.19 -7.13
CA ASP A 362 26.96 -0.39 -8.11
C ASP A 362 25.69 0.45 -8.31
N ARG A 363 25.21 1.10 -7.24
CA ARG A 363 24.00 1.93 -7.28
C ARG A 363 24.22 3.22 -8.06
N VAL A 364 25.41 3.82 -7.98
CA VAL A 364 25.72 5.10 -8.62
C VAL A 364 26.34 4.90 -10.00
N PHE A 365 27.34 4.03 -10.09
CA PHE A 365 28.17 3.85 -11.28
C PHE A 365 27.45 3.14 -12.42
N SER A 366 26.53 2.22 -12.13
CA SER A 366 25.71 1.56 -13.17
C SER A 366 24.75 2.53 -13.88
N ARG A 367 24.59 3.73 -13.32
CA ARG A 367 23.70 4.78 -13.82
C ARG A 367 24.39 5.78 -14.74
N LEU A 368 25.71 5.87 -14.72
CA LEU A 368 26.48 6.81 -15.54
C LEU A 368 26.31 6.51 -17.03
N LYS A 369 26.39 7.55 -17.86
CA LYS A 369 26.24 7.46 -19.32
C LYS A 369 27.43 6.77 -19.98
N ASP A 370 27.21 6.37 -21.23
CA ASP A 370 28.25 5.80 -22.08
C ASP A 370 29.43 6.76 -22.23
N GLY A 371 30.64 6.21 -22.24
CA GLY A 371 31.90 6.97 -22.23
C GLY A 371 32.42 7.34 -20.83
N SER A 372 31.75 6.89 -19.76
CA SER A 372 32.30 6.97 -18.41
C SER A 372 33.34 5.88 -18.16
N THR A 373 34.45 6.20 -17.51
CA THR A 373 35.59 5.29 -17.28
C THR A 373 35.91 5.17 -15.79
N LYS A 374 36.40 4.00 -15.36
CA LYS A 374 36.92 3.82 -14.00
C LYS A 374 38.24 4.57 -13.83
N THR A 375 38.49 5.10 -12.64
CA THR A 375 39.80 5.65 -12.27
C THR A 375 40.58 4.61 -11.46
N ASP A 376 41.78 4.97 -10.98
CA ASP A 376 42.58 4.12 -10.10
C ASP A 376 41.95 3.94 -8.71
N ASP A 377 41.05 4.84 -8.31
CA ASP A 377 40.28 4.76 -7.06
C ASP A 377 38.94 4.05 -7.31
N PRO A 378 38.67 2.89 -6.66
CA PRO A 378 37.43 2.16 -6.85
C PRO A 378 36.17 2.93 -6.40
N LEU A 379 36.33 4.00 -5.63
CA LEU A 379 35.24 4.87 -5.18
C LEU A 379 35.03 6.08 -6.11
N VAL A 380 35.77 6.19 -7.21
CA VAL A 380 35.65 7.30 -8.15
C VAL A 380 35.48 6.78 -9.58
N MET A 381 34.49 7.34 -10.29
CA MET A 381 34.35 7.17 -11.73
C MET A 381 34.43 8.49 -12.45
N LYS A 382 35.02 8.46 -13.64
CA LYS A 382 35.12 9.62 -14.52
C LYS A 382 33.98 9.61 -15.53
N THR A 383 33.30 10.74 -15.66
CA THR A 383 32.33 11.03 -16.72
C THR A 383 32.61 12.42 -17.28
N PHE A 384 31.71 12.97 -18.09
CA PHE A 384 31.90 14.29 -18.70
C PHE A 384 30.56 15.00 -18.92
N VAL A 385 30.59 16.32 -19.07
CA VAL A 385 29.46 17.16 -19.50
C VAL A 385 29.94 18.20 -20.52
N HIS A 386 29.00 18.84 -21.22
CA HIS A 386 29.29 19.93 -22.14
C HIS A 386 28.59 21.21 -21.71
N VAL A 387 29.38 22.24 -21.43
CA VAL A 387 28.93 23.52 -20.84
C VAL A 387 29.45 24.69 -21.65
N GLU A 388 28.72 25.82 -21.63
CA GLU A 388 29.12 27.00 -22.41
C GLU A 388 30.24 27.77 -21.73
N ASP A 389 30.20 27.85 -20.38
CA ASP A 389 31.22 28.48 -19.55
C ASP A 389 31.80 27.46 -18.55
N PRO A 390 32.93 26.81 -18.91
CA PRO A 390 33.63 25.88 -18.04
C PRO A 390 34.13 26.50 -16.74
N GLU A 391 34.51 27.77 -16.74
CA GLU A 391 35.06 28.42 -15.55
C GLU A 391 33.98 28.55 -14.49
N THR A 392 32.81 29.05 -14.88
CA THR A 392 31.64 29.14 -13.99
C THR A 392 31.18 27.75 -13.55
N PHE A 393 31.07 26.79 -14.46
CA PHE A 393 30.66 25.42 -14.11
C PHE A 393 31.62 24.77 -13.10
N CYS A 394 32.93 24.85 -13.35
CA CYS A 394 33.93 24.27 -12.45
C CYS A 394 33.93 24.95 -11.08
N PHE A 395 33.75 26.27 -11.04
CA PHE A 395 33.60 27.01 -9.79
C PHE A 395 32.38 26.52 -9.00
N CYS A 396 31.21 26.45 -9.64
CA CYS A 396 29.97 26.01 -9.02
C CYS A 396 30.06 24.56 -8.51
N MET A 397 30.70 23.67 -9.27
CA MET A 397 30.89 22.27 -8.87
C MET A 397 31.85 22.13 -7.69
N ARG A 398 32.97 22.87 -7.66
CA ARG A 398 33.90 22.88 -6.51
C ARG A 398 33.22 23.39 -5.25
N TRP A 399 32.41 24.44 -5.36
CA TRP A 399 31.64 24.96 -4.24
C TRP A 399 30.72 23.88 -3.64
N LYS A 400 29.99 23.15 -4.50
CA LYS A 400 29.09 22.07 -4.05
C LYS A 400 29.86 20.90 -3.46
N HIS A 401 31.01 20.58 -4.04
CA HIS A 401 31.90 19.55 -3.54
C HIS A 401 32.34 19.83 -2.11
N ASP A 402 32.78 21.05 -1.84
CA ASP A 402 33.29 21.44 -0.52
C ASP A 402 32.16 21.44 0.52
N ASP A 403 30.96 21.88 0.15
CA ASP A 403 29.74 21.79 0.97
C ASP A 403 29.40 20.33 1.32
N ASN A 404 29.39 19.44 0.33
CA ASN A 404 29.13 18.02 0.56
C ASN A 404 30.26 17.35 1.37
N LYS A 405 31.51 17.75 1.18
CA LYS A 405 32.66 17.23 1.92
C LYS A 405 32.64 17.64 3.40
N GLU A 406 32.16 18.86 3.71
CA GLU A 406 31.93 19.29 5.09
C GLU A 406 30.83 18.44 5.75
N ARG A 407 29.75 18.14 5.02
CA ARG A 407 28.68 17.24 5.47
C ARG A 407 29.19 15.82 5.70
N TRP A 408 30.06 15.30 4.83
CA TRP A 408 30.71 14.00 5.02
C TRP A 408 31.53 13.97 6.30
N ARG A 409 32.39 14.97 6.53
CA ARG A 409 33.19 15.08 7.76
C ARG A 409 32.31 15.10 9.00
N SER A 410 31.29 15.95 9.01
CA SER A 410 30.34 16.07 10.14
C SER A 410 29.65 14.74 10.44
N PHE A 411 29.31 13.96 9.41
CA PHE A 411 28.71 12.64 9.57
C PHE A 411 29.68 11.61 10.16
N PHE A 412 30.90 11.53 9.63
CA PHE A 412 31.92 10.61 10.14
C PHE A 412 32.38 10.98 11.56
N ASP A 413 32.43 12.27 11.91
CA ASP A 413 32.80 12.73 13.25
C ASP A 413 31.71 12.43 14.30
N MET A 414 30.43 12.33 13.89
CA MET A 414 29.31 11.96 14.77
C MET A 414 29.17 10.45 15.00
N THR A 415 29.83 9.63 14.18
CA THR A 415 29.80 8.17 14.32
C THR A 415 30.97 7.78 15.23
N PRO A 416 30.75 7.30 16.48
CA PRO A 416 31.87 6.85 17.31
C PRO A 416 32.60 5.74 16.56
N ALA A 417 33.93 5.77 16.57
CA ALA A 417 34.72 4.61 16.16
C ALA A 417 34.28 3.42 17.02
N VAL A 418 33.46 2.54 16.44
CA VAL A 418 33.14 1.25 17.03
C VAL A 418 34.35 0.37 16.74
N ASP A 419 35.26 0.30 17.71
CA ASP A 419 36.20 -0.82 17.85
C ASP A 419 35.47 -2.07 18.39
#